data_AF-A0A660YYC2-F1
#
_entry.id   AF-A0A660YYC2-F1
#
_cell.length_a   1.000
_cell.length_b   1.000
_cell.length_c   1.000
_cell.angle_alpha   90.00
_cell.angle_beta   90.00
_cell.angle_gamma   90.00
#
_symmetry.space_group_name_H-M   'P 1'
#
loop_
_entity.id
_entity.type
_entity.pdbx_description
1 polymer ?
#
loop_
_entity_poly.entity_id
_entity_poly.type
_entity_poly.pdbx_seq_one_letter_code
_entity_poly.pdbx_strand_id
1 'polypeptide(L)' 'MGKALDGFKGIESHSFNLENRKFIVTYDPKVIDKKTIIQAVERAGSFTVKDWIITD' A
#
# COMPACT_ATOMS: atom_id res chain seq x y z
N MET A 1 2.80 10.24 -1.50
CA MET A 1 2.15 8.91 -1.66
C MET A 1 3.00 7.74 -1.21
N GLY A 2 4.31 7.73 -1.46
CA GLY A 2 5.23 6.74 -0.85
C GLY A 2 5.38 6.83 0.67
N LYS A 3 4.38 7.38 1.37
CA LYS A 3 4.26 7.47 2.84
C LYS A 3 2.84 7.15 3.32
N ALA A 4 1.91 6.77 2.42
CA ALA A 4 0.51 6.55 2.76
C ALA A 4 0.32 5.43 3.80
N LEU A 5 1.30 4.54 3.90
CA LEU A 5 1.33 3.42 4.83
C LEU A 5 2.40 3.58 5.93
N ASP A 6 3.07 4.73 6.02
CA ASP A 6 4.05 4.97 7.07
C ASP A 6 3.38 4.90 8.44
N GLY A 7 3.89 4.04 9.32
CA GLY A 7 3.37 3.85 10.67
C GLY A 7 2.13 2.95 10.77
N PHE A 8 1.66 2.36 9.68
CA PHE A 8 0.61 1.34 9.75
C PHE A 8 1.13 0.07 10.44
N LYS A 9 0.47 -0.32 11.53
CA LYS A 9 0.77 -1.58 12.21
C LYS A 9 0.50 -2.76 11.25
N GLY A 10 1.46 -3.65 11.12
CA GLY A 10 1.37 -4.81 10.22
C GLY A 10 1.91 -4.54 8.81
N ILE A 11 2.35 -3.33 8.49
CA ILE A 11 3.12 -3.07 7.26
C ILE A 11 4.60 -3.26 7.58
N GLU A 12 5.25 -4.17 6.87
CA GLU A 12 6.69 -4.42 7.01
C GLU A 12 7.50 -3.52 6.07
N SER A 13 7.04 -3.37 4.83
CA SER A 13 7.64 -2.45 3.87
C SER A 13 6.65 -2.01 2.81
N HIS A 14 6.89 -0.85 2.20
CA HIS A 14 6.15 -0.40 1.04
C HIS A 14 7.01 0.48 0.12
N SER A 15 6.67 0.47 -1.17
CA SER A 15 7.32 1.31 -2.18
C SER A 15 6.33 1.67 -3.29
N PHE A 16 6.50 2.88 -3.84
CA PHE A 16 5.67 3.38 -4.92
C PHE A 16 6.53 3.84 -6.10
N ASN A 17 6.30 3.25 -7.27
CA ASN A 17 6.86 3.70 -8.53
C ASN A 17 5.85 4.62 -9.23
N LEU A 18 6.19 5.91 -9.34
CA LEU A 18 5.31 6.93 -9.93
C LEU A 18 5.15 6.77 -11.44
N GLU A 19 6.21 6.39 -12.16
CA GLU A 19 6.21 6.28 -13.63
C GLU A 19 5.16 5.29 -14.11
N ASN A 20 5.09 4.13 -13.45
CA ASN A 20 4.15 3.06 -13.80
C ASN A 20 2.92 2.98 -12.89
N ARG A 21 2.82 3.86 -11.89
CA ARG A 21 1.77 3.85 -10.85
C ARG A 21 1.61 2.48 -10.19
N LYS A 22 2.76 1.90 -9.84
CA LYS A 22 2.86 0.58 -9.21
C LYS A 22 3.15 0.71 -7.73
N PHE A 23 2.37 0.03 -6.91
CA PHE A 23 2.53 0.00 -5.47
C PHE A 23 2.89 -1.41 -5.02
N ILE A 24 3.97 -1.53 -4.25
CA ILE A 24 4.48 -2.79 -3.71
C ILE A 24 4.38 -2.71 -2.20
N VAL A 25 3.73 -3.70 -1.58
CA VAL A 25 3.52 -3.74 -0.13
C VAL A 25 3.81 -5.15 0.38
N THR A 26 4.58 -5.22 1.46
CA THR A 26 4.78 -6.42 2.29
C THR A 26 4.12 -6.18 3.64
N TYR A 27 3.29 -7.11 4.08
CA TYR A 27 2.45 -6.94 5.27
C TYR A 27 2.16 -8.26 5.98
N ASP A 28 1.90 -8.20 7.29
CA ASP A 28 1.45 -9.34 8.08
C ASP A 28 -0.08 -9.50 7.97
N PRO A 29 -0.59 -10.55 7.31
CA PRO A 29 -2.02 -10.79 7.15
C PRO A 29 -2.76 -11.12 8.45
N LYS A 30 -2.05 -11.40 9.54
CA LYS A 30 -2.65 -11.59 10.88
C LYS A 30 -2.95 -10.26 11.57
N VAL A 31 -2.37 -9.16 11.10
CA VAL A 31 -2.46 -7.83 11.73
C VAL A 31 -3.29 -6.86 10.89
N ILE A 32 -3.13 -6.89 9.57
CA ILE A 32 -3.84 -6.02 8.64
C ILE A 32 -4.24 -6.78 7.38
N ASP A 33 -5.38 -6.44 6.80
CA ASP A 33 -5.87 -7.06 5.57
C ASP A 33 -5.62 -6.21 4.32
N LYS A 34 -5.56 -6.86 3.15
CA LYS A 34 -5.31 -6.20 1.86
C LYS A 34 -6.30 -5.07 1.55
N LYS A 35 -7.57 -5.20 1.93
CA LYS A 35 -8.60 -4.20 1.63
C LYS A 35 -8.36 -2.92 2.43
N THR A 36 -7.97 -3.05 3.69
CA THR A 36 -7.59 -1.90 4.53
C THR A 36 -6.39 -1.15 3.94
N ILE A 37 -5.38 -1.87 3.42
CA ILE A 37 -4.20 -1.28 2.77
C ILE A 37 -4.60 -0.47 1.54
N ILE A 38 -5.41 -1.06 0.65
CA ILE A 38 -5.87 -0.40 -0.57
C ILE A 38 -6.66 0.86 -0.24
N GLN A 39 -7.62 0.76 0.69
CA GLN A 39 -8.44 1.91 1.11
C GLN A 39 -7.61 3.03 1.72
N ALA A 40 -6.58 2.71 2.50
CA ALA A 40 -5.69 3.72 3.08
C ALA A 40 -4.94 4.50 1.99
N VAL A 41 -4.41 3.79 0.98
CA VAL A 41 -3.71 4.42 -0.15
C VAL A 41 -4.66 5.26 -1.01
N GLU A 42 -5.87 4.78 -1.27
CA GLU A 42 -6.90 5.52 -2.02
C GLU A 42 -7.40 6.76 -1.27
N ARG A 43 -7.50 6.72 0.07
CA ARG A 43 -7.86 7.90 0.87
C ARG A 43 -6.75 8.93 0.95
N ALA A 44 -5.48 8.49 0.87
CA ALA A 44 -4.32 9.36 0.98
C ALA A 44 -4.07 10.21 -0.29
N GLY A 45 -4.74 9.96 -1.41
CA GLY A 45 -4.68 10.87 -2.56
C GLY A 45 -5.67 10.59 -3.69
N SER A 46 -5.84 11.57 -4.58
CA SER A 46 -6.83 11.56 -5.67
C SER A 46 -6.41 10.78 -6.93
N PHE A 47 -5.71 9.65 -6.81
CA PHE A 47 -5.22 8.88 -7.97
C PHE A 47 -5.40 7.37 -7.78
N THR A 48 -5.64 6.69 -8.90
CA THR A 48 -5.84 5.23 -8.95
C THR A 48 -4.49 4.53 -9.11
N VAL A 49 -4.15 3.61 -8.18
CA VAL A 49 -3.05 2.65 -8.36
C VAL A 49 -3.43 1.69 -9.49
N LYS A 50 -2.52 1.51 -10.46
CA LYS A 50 -2.80 0.66 -11.63
C LYS A 50 -2.33 -0.78 -11.46
N ASP A 51 -1.30 -0.97 -10.63
CA ASP A 51 -0.68 -2.27 -10.40
C ASP A 51 -0.33 -2.43 -8.92
N TRP A 52 -0.83 -3.50 -8.32
CA TRP A 52 -0.61 -3.86 -6.92
C TRP A 52 0.19 -5.15 -6.85
N ILE A 53 1.34 -5.09 -6.18
CA ILE A 53 2.01 -6.28 -5.69
C ILE A 53 1.85 -6.28 -4.17
N ILE A 54 1.07 -7.24 -3.68
CA ILE A 54 0.81 -7.42 -2.26
C ILE A 54 1.30 -8.81 -1.87
N THR A 55 2.34 -8.86 -1.06
CA THR A 55 3.03 -10.07 -0.63
C THR A 55 2.89 -10.23 0.88
N ASP A 56 2.65 -11.47 1.31
CA ASP A 56 2.58 -11.92 2.71
C ASP A 56 3.89 -12.59 3.16
#